data_AF-A0A1S8M9P8-F1
#
_entry.id   AF-A0A1S8M9P8-F1
#
_cell.length_a   1.000
_cell.length_b   1.000
_cell.length_c   1.000
_cell.angle_alpha   90.00
_cell.angle_beta   90.00
_cell.angle_gamma   90.00
#
_symmetry.space_group_name_H-M   'P 1'
#
loop_
_entity.id
_entity.type
_entity.pdbx_description
1 polymer ?
#
loop_
_entity_poly.entity_id
_entity_poly.type
_entity_poly.pdbx_seq_one_letter_code
_entity_poly.pdbx_strand_id
1 'polypeptide(L)'
;MINYNEINIENVIESGLVDIILKNDGSTTRLLETLVGNTITVGVDSQNVISKGKLPEEVNDYFKRDTQYLFRVVSLYYNGEVLSNNVVVAEVNKLNYELNSQLEKGQIPLGKLISKTDHIRNNVCSKIFSSNELQSLFQNFKLEKNMYPVKQYTIDKEGECWFYVCEVFHYDTILKYFKISNSNKKLQLI
;
A
#
# COMPACT_ATOMS: atom_id res chain seq x y z
N MET A 1 37.03 2.88 19.57
CA MET A 1 36.87 1.99 18.41
C MET A 1 35.55 1.26 18.59
N ILE A 2 34.57 1.49 17.72
CA ILE A 2 33.31 0.72 17.75
C ILE A 2 33.64 -0.68 17.22
N ASN A 3 33.37 -1.71 18.02
CA ASN A 3 33.65 -3.10 17.67
C ASN A 3 32.56 -3.57 16.69
N TYR A 4 32.88 -3.61 15.40
CA TYR A 4 31.93 -3.98 14.33
C TYR A 4 31.51 -5.47 14.34
N ASN A 5 32.08 -6.29 15.25
CA ASN A 5 31.84 -7.73 15.32
C ASN A 5 30.55 -8.16 16.05
N GLU A 6 29.73 -7.23 16.54
CA GLU A 6 28.42 -7.51 17.16
C GLU A 6 27.25 -6.93 16.37
N ILE A 7 27.49 -6.43 15.16
CA ILE A 7 26.39 -6.09 14.27
C ILE A 7 25.82 -7.40 13.75
N ASN A 8 24.69 -7.84 14.32
CA ASN A 8 23.89 -8.89 13.73
C ASN A 8 23.40 -8.39 12.36
N ILE A 9 24.07 -8.82 11.29
CA ILE A 9 23.83 -8.41 9.91
C ILE A 9 22.37 -8.68 9.52
N GLU A 10 21.75 -9.73 10.06
CA GLU A 10 20.33 -10.02 9.82
C GLU A 10 19.43 -8.91 10.37
N ASN A 11 19.69 -8.45 11.60
CA ASN A 11 18.92 -7.35 12.19
C ASN A 11 19.09 -6.03 11.40
N VAL A 12 20.28 -5.79 10.83
CA VAL A 12 20.53 -4.59 9.98
C VAL A 12 19.81 -4.69 8.64
N ILE A 13 19.79 -5.86 8.01
CA ILE A 13 19.04 -6.08 6.76
C ILE A 13 17.54 -5.94 7.02
N GLU A 14 17.05 -6.48 8.14
CA GLU A 14 15.64 -6.44 8.53
C GLU A 14 15.16 -5.02 8.82
N SER A 15 15.90 -4.28 9.66
CA SER A 15 15.62 -2.86 9.90
C SER A 15 15.74 -2.00 8.63
N GLY A 16 16.74 -2.27 7.78
CA GLY A 16 16.91 -1.58 6.51
C GLY A 16 15.75 -1.82 5.53
N LEU A 17 15.16 -3.02 5.52
CA LEU A 17 14.02 -3.34 4.66
C LEU A 17 12.76 -2.57 5.07
N VAL A 18 12.48 -2.46 6.38
CA VAL A 18 11.37 -1.65 6.88
C VAL A 18 11.56 -0.18 6.48
N ASP A 19 12.77 0.34 6.63
CA ASP A 19 13.10 1.71 6.23
C ASP A 19 12.88 1.95 4.73
N ILE A 20 13.31 1.00 3.88
CA ILE A 20 13.07 1.05 2.44
C ILE A 20 11.58 1.11 2.13
N ILE A 21 10.76 0.30 2.81
CA ILE A 21 9.31 0.28 2.61
C ILE A 21 8.67 1.61 3.03
N LEU A 22 8.99 2.10 4.22
CA LEU A 22 8.36 3.28 4.82
C LEU A 22 8.79 4.60 4.16
N LYS A 23 10.04 4.68 3.68
CA LYS A 23 10.60 5.89 3.05
C LYS A 23 10.36 5.95 1.53
N ASN A 24 9.83 4.90 0.92
CA ASN A 24 9.54 4.89 -0.51
C ASN A 24 8.33 5.80 -0.86
N ASP A 25 8.61 6.81 -1.67
CA ASP A 25 7.66 7.77 -2.24
C ASP A 25 7.17 7.39 -3.66
N GLY A 26 7.81 6.39 -4.27
CA GLY A 26 7.49 5.87 -5.59
C GLY A 26 6.34 4.84 -5.61
N SER A 27 6.30 4.05 -6.69
CA SER A 27 5.31 2.99 -6.86
C SER A 27 5.58 1.83 -5.91
N THR A 28 4.64 1.57 -5.02
CA THR A 28 4.66 0.41 -4.11
C THR A 28 4.73 -0.91 -4.89
N THR A 29 4.01 -1.03 -6.00
CA THR A 29 4.09 -2.20 -6.88
C THR A 29 5.52 -2.43 -7.36
N ARG A 30 6.17 -1.40 -7.93
CA ARG A 30 7.53 -1.52 -8.45
C ARG A 30 8.56 -1.81 -7.35
N LEU A 31 8.37 -1.22 -6.18
CA LEU A 31 9.20 -1.53 -5.01
C LEU A 31 9.10 -3.02 -4.67
N LEU A 32 7.89 -3.53 -4.49
CA LEU A 32 7.69 -4.93 -4.11
C LEU A 32 8.20 -5.89 -5.19
N GLU A 33 7.98 -5.60 -6.47
CA GLU A 33 8.54 -6.36 -7.59
C GLU A 33 10.07 -6.41 -7.54
N THR A 34 10.71 -5.29 -7.18
CA THR A 34 12.17 -5.21 -7.02
C THR A 34 12.64 -6.07 -5.84
N LEU A 35 11.93 -6.02 -4.71
CA LEU A 35 12.27 -6.77 -3.51
C LEU A 35 12.12 -8.29 -3.71
N VAL A 36 11.03 -8.74 -4.32
CA VAL A 36 10.80 -10.17 -4.61
C VAL A 36 11.57 -10.64 -5.86
N GLY A 37 12.07 -9.71 -6.67
CA GLY A 37 12.85 -9.98 -7.88
C GLY A 37 12.02 -10.47 -9.06
N ASN A 38 10.70 -10.24 -9.07
CA ASN A 38 9.78 -10.70 -10.11
C ASN A 38 8.49 -9.86 -10.11
N THR A 39 7.62 -10.05 -11.10
CA THR A 39 6.31 -9.41 -11.18
C THR A 39 5.36 -9.89 -10.08
N ILE A 40 4.51 -8.99 -9.60
CA ILE A 40 3.47 -9.30 -8.61
C ILE A 40 2.08 -9.19 -9.26
N THR A 41 1.08 -9.79 -8.63
CA THR A 41 -0.31 -9.73 -9.08
C THR A 41 -1.15 -8.85 -8.18
N VAL A 42 -2.21 -8.26 -8.73
CA VAL A 42 -3.11 -7.35 -8.01
C VAL A 42 -4.48 -8.01 -7.98
N GLY A 43 -5.02 -8.24 -6.78
CA GLY A 43 -6.37 -8.74 -6.57
C GLY A 43 -7.26 -7.69 -5.92
N VAL A 44 -8.50 -7.58 -6.35
CA VAL A 44 -9.51 -6.71 -5.71
C VAL A 44 -10.31 -7.56 -4.75
N ASP A 45 -10.11 -7.34 -3.45
CA ASP A 45 -10.78 -8.11 -2.40
C ASP A 45 -12.20 -7.62 -2.17
N SER A 46 -12.39 -6.31 -2.22
CA SER A 46 -13.72 -5.70 -2.14
C SER A 46 -13.74 -4.32 -2.79
N GLN A 47 -14.91 -3.94 -3.28
CA GLN A 47 -15.14 -2.62 -3.85
C GLN A 47 -16.60 -2.23 -3.66
N ASN A 48 -16.83 -1.10 -2.99
CA ASN A 48 -18.18 -0.60 -2.71
C ASN A 48 -18.24 0.91 -2.90
N VAL A 49 -19.44 1.41 -3.21
CA VAL A 49 -19.75 2.84 -3.14
C VAL A 49 -20.47 3.10 -1.83
N ILE A 50 -19.92 3.98 -1.00
CA ILE A 50 -20.46 4.33 0.32
C ILE A 50 -20.71 5.84 0.44
N SER A 51 -21.72 6.21 1.21
CA SER A 51 -21.98 7.61 1.57
C SER A 51 -20.94 8.11 2.59
N LYS A 52 -20.69 9.42 2.63
CA LYS A 52 -19.78 10.06 3.60
C LYS A 52 -19.91 9.55 5.03
N GLY A 53 -21.14 9.47 5.57
CA GLY A 53 -21.38 9.01 6.95
C GLY A 53 -20.99 7.55 7.24
N LYS A 54 -20.58 6.78 6.24
CA LYS A 54 -20.05 5.40 6.39
C LYS A 54 -18.54 5.32 6.17
N LEU A 55 -17.87 6.43 5.88
CA LEU A 55 -16.41 6.45 5.79
C LEU A 55 -15.79 6.17 7.17
N PRO A 56 -14.65 5.48 7.23
CA PRO A 56 -13.86 5.41 8.45
C PRO A 56 -13.48 6.81 8.93
N GLU A 57 -13.49 7.01 10.25
CA GLU A 57 -13.25 8.31 10.89
C GLU A 57 -11.93 8.94 10.43
N GLU A 58 -10.87 8.13 10.38
CA GLU A 58 -9.52 8.51 9.92
C GLU A 58 -9.47 9.09 8.50
N VAL A 59 -10.46 8.77 7.66
CA VAL A 59 -10.53 9.19 6.26
C VAL A 59 -11.46 10.39 6.09
N ASN A 60 -12.41 10.56 7.00
CA ASN A 60 -13.52 11.51 6.87
C ASN A 60 -13.04 12.96 6.76
N ASP A 61 -11.98 13.32 7.48
CA ASP A 61 -11.42 14.68 7.51
C ASP A 61 -10.81 15.12 6.17
N TYR A 62 -10.37 14.18 5.35
CA TYR A 62 -9.79 14.47 4.03
C TYR A 62 -10.85 14.79 2.97
N PHE A 63 -12.10 14.37 3.18
CA PHE A 63 -13.17 14.47 2.20
C PHE A 63 -14.29 15.38 2.68
N LYS A 64 -14.28 16.64 2.22
CA LYS A 64 -15.17 17.69 2.74
C LYS A 64 -16.63 17.58 2.28
N ARG A 65 -16.88 17.09 1.08
CA ARG A 65 -18.22 17.09 0.45
C ARG A 65 -19.10 15.97 1.00
N ASP A 66 -20.41 16.19 1.10
CA ASP A 66 -21.34 15.11 1.44
C ASP A 66 -21.82 14.43 0.15
N THR A 67 -21.10 13.37 -0.25
CA THR A 67 -21.33 12.66 -1.52
C THR A 67 -21.01 11.17 -1.38
N GLN A 68 -20.94 10.47 -2.51
CA GLN A 68 -20.55 9.07 -2.63
C GLN A 68 -19.05 8.91 -2.83
N TYR A 69 -18.52 7.88 -2.18
CA TYR A 69 -17.12 7.52 -2.17
C TYR A 69 -16.95 6.08 -2.60
N LEU A 70 -16.00 5.85 -3.51
CA LEU A 70 -15.47 4.53 -3.77
C LEU A 70 -14.62 4.10 -2.58
N PHE A 71 -14.91 2.95 -2.00
CA PHE A 71 -14.10 2.29 -0.99
C PHE A 71 -13.65 0.95 -1.54
N ARG A 72 -12.34 0.80 -1.76
CA ARG A 72 -11.75 -0.37 -2.43
C ARG A 72 -10.64 -0.95 -1.57
N VAL A 73 -10.68 -2.27 -1.37
CA VAL A 73 -9.60 -3.04 -0.77
C VAL A 73 -8.92 -3.85 -1.87
N VAL A 74 -7.60 -3.74 -1.96
CA VAL A 74 -6.77 -4.37 -2.98
C VAL A 74 -5.61 -5.09 -2.30
N SER A 75 -5.30 -6.29 -2.75
CA SER A 75 -4.15 -7.05 -2.29
C SER A 75 -3.10 -7.20 -3.39
N LEU A 76 -1.83 -7.11 -3.00
CA LEU A 76 -0.68 -7.38 -3.85
C LEU A 76 -0.12 -8.76 -3.48
N TYR A 77 -0.02 -9.66 -4.46
CA TYR A 77 0.37 -11.04 -4.24
C TYR A 77 1.63 -11.43 -5.00
N TYR A 78 2.43 -12.31 -4.39
CA TYR A 78 3.49 -13.04 -5.06
C TYR A 78 3.42 -14.51 -4.68
N ASN A 79 3.42 -15.40 -5.67
CA ASN A 79 3.28 -16.85 -5.48
C ASN A 79 2.12 -17.26 -4.54
N GLY A 80 0.97 -16.56 -4.66
CA GLY A 80 -0.23 -16.84 -3.87
C GLY A 80 -0.22 -16.25 -2.45
N GLU A 81 0.88 -15.67 -1.99
CA GLU A 81 1.00 -15.04 -0.68
C GLU A 81 0.83 -13.51 -0.78
N VAL A 82 0.18 -12.92 0.23
CA VAL A 82 -0.06 -11.47 0.29
C VAL A 82 1.22 -10.76 0.71
N LEU A 83 1.66 -9.80 -0.09
CA LEU A 83 2.73 -8.86 0.24
C LEU A 83 2.19 -7.58 0.85
N SER A 84 1.01 -7.13 0.43
CA SER A 84 0.42 -5.88 0.92
C SER A 84 -1.10 -5.87 0.74
N ASN A 85 -1.81 -5.29 1.72
CA ASN A 85 -3.23 -4.94 1.58
C ASN A 85 -3.36 -3.42 1.55
N ASN A 86 -4.15 -2.93 0.62
CA ASN A 86 -4.30 -1.50 0.36
C ASN A 86 -5.78 -1.12 0.43
N VAL A 87 -6.09 -0.12 1.24
CA VAL A 87 -7.38 0.57 1.22
C VAL A 87 -7.21 1.82 0.36
N VAL A 88 -8.11 1.99 -0.60
CA VAL A 88 -8.21 3.18 -1.45
C VAL A 88 -9.60 3.75 -1.28
N VAL A 89 -9.67 5.02 -0.91
CA VAL A 89 -10.91 5.80 -0.86
C VAL A 89 -10.84 6.92 -1.88
N ALA A 90 -11.88 7.09 -2.70
CA ALA A 90 -11.93 8.12 -3.73
C ALA A 90 -13.33 8.75 -3.82
N GLU A 91 -13.41 10.05 -4.10
CA GLU A 91 -14.68 10.72 -4.38
C GLU A 91 -15.16 10.37 -5.79
N VAL A 92 -16.32 9.71 -5.92
CA VAL A 92 -16.80 9.16 -7.21
C VAL A 92 -16.98 10.25 -8.26
N ASN A 93 -17.43 11.45 -7.86
CA ASN A 93 -17.70 12.57 -8.77
C ASN A 93 -16.43 13.22 -9.34
N LYS A 94 -15.26 12.98 -8.74
CA LYS A 94 -13.97 13.48 -9.24
C LYS A 94 -13.34 12.54 -10.25
N LEU A 95 -13.76 11.29 -10.25
CA LEU A 95 -13.32 10.30 -11.22
C LEU A 95 -14.05 10.58 -12.53
N ASN A 96 -13.31 10.83 -13.61
CA ASN A 96 -13.92 10.90 -14.93
C ASN A 96 -14.57 9.54 -15.27
N TYR A 97 -15.51 9.54 -16.23
CA TYR A 97 -16.25 8.33 -16.60
C TYR A 97 -15.34 7.14 -16.95
N GLU A 98 -14.19 7.40 -17.58
CA GLU A 98 -13.20 6.39 -17.94
C GLU A 98 -12.52 5.77 -16.71
N LEU A 99 -12.13 6.60 -15.73
CA LEU A 99 -11.58 6.18 -14.45
C LEU A 99 -12.60 5.36 -13.65
N ASN A 100 -13.86 5.81 -13.61
CA ASN A 100 -14.94 5.06 -12.96
C ASN A 100 -15.14 3.69 -13.64
N SER A 101 -15.21 3.62 -14.97
CA SER A 101 -15.36 2.35 -15.69
C SER A 101 -14.17 1.40 -15.48
N GLN A 102 -12.95 1.94 -15.40
CA GLN A 102 -11.74 1.13 -15.15
C GLN A 102 -11.64 0.64 -13.70
N LEU A 103 -12.08 1.45 -12.73
CA LEU A 103 -12.19 1.07 -11.34
C LEU A 103 -13.30 0.02 -11.14
N GLU A 104 -14.46 0.20 -11.77
CA GLU A 104 -15.56 -0.78 -11.80
C GLU A 104 -15.11 -2.14 -12.36
N LYS A 105 -14.28 -2.14 -13.41
CA LYS A 105 -13.74 -3.37 -14.00
C LYS A 105 -12.65 -4.04 -13.15
N GLY A 106 -12.18 -3.41 -12.07
CA GLY A 106 -11.28 -3.99 -11.06
C GLY A 106 -9.84 -4.31 -11.53
N GLN A 107 -9.51 -4.13 -12.80
CA GLN A 107 -8.28 -4.70 -13.38
C GLN A 107 -7.06 -3.78 -13.32
N ILE A 108 -7.22 -2.49 -13.01
CA ILE A 108 -6.14 -1.50 -13.15
C ILE A 108 -5.71 -0.96 -11.75
N PRO A 109 -4.41 -1.00 -11.43
CA PRO A 109 -3.86 -0.38 -10.21
C PRO A 109 -4.04 1.14 -10.20
N LEU A 110 -4.30 1.71 -9.01
CA LEU A 110 -4.49 3.16 -8.84
C LEU A 110 -3.36 3.99 -9.46
N GLY A 111 -2.10 3.58 -9.27
CA GLY A 111 -0.95 4.29 -9.83
C GLY A 111 -0.96 4.41 -11.35
N LYS A 112 -1.52 3.43 -12.08
CA LYS A 112 -1.67 3.51 -13.55
C LYS A 112 -2.81 4.43 -13.97
N LEU A 113 -3.84 4.55 -13.13
CA LEU A 113 -5.01 5.40 -13.40
C LEU A 113 -4.64 6.89 -13.33
N ILE A 114 -3.79 7.26 -12.38
CA ILE A 114 -3.40 8.66 -12.14
C ILE A 114 -2.07 9.05 -12.79
N SER A 115 -1.36 8.13 -13.45
CA SER A 115 -0.01 8.39 -13.98
C SER A 115 0.05 9.45 -15.09
N LYS A 116 -1.10 9.77 -15.69
CA LYS A 116 -1.23 10.75 -16.78
C LYS A 116 -1.84 12.09 -16.32
N THR A 117 -2.08 12.24 -15.02
CA THR A 117 -2.67 13.44 -14.44
C THR A 117 -1.67 14.14 -13.54
N ASP A 118 -1.59 15.47 -13.61
CA ASP A 118 -0.84 16.24 -12.62
C ASP A 118 -1.51 16.10 -11.25
N HIS A 119 -0.74 15.64 -10.27
CA HIS A 119 -1.19 15.40 -8.91
C HIS A 119 -0.03 15.56 -7.93
N ILE A 120 -0.35 15.81 -6.67
CA ILE A 120 0.60 15.88 -5.57
C ILE A 120 0.31 14.73 -4.61
N ARG A 121 1.34 13.98 -4.25
CA ARG A 121 1.24 12.94 -3.21
C ARG A 121 1.69 13.53 -1.88
N ASN A 122 0.78 13.62 -0.92
CA ASN A 122 1.07 14.13 0.42
C ASN A 122 1.17 12.97 1.40
N ASN A 123 2.35 12.77 2.00
CA ASN A 123 2.52 11.77 3.04
C ASN A 123 1.73 12.18 4.29
N VAL A 124 0.80 11.32 4.73
CA VAL A 124 0.06 11.49 5.97
C VAL A 124 0.82 10.81 7.11
N CYS A 125 1.24 9.56 6.90
CA CYS A 125 1.94 8.79 7.91
C CYS A 125 2.76 7.66 7.28
N SER A 126 3.97 7.42 7.77
CA SER A 126 4.78 6.23 7.46
C SER A 126 5.39 5.67 8.73
N LYS A 127 4.75 4.69 9.36
CA LYS A 127 5.22 4.08 10.62
C LYS A 127 4.68 2.67 10.81
N ILE A 128 5.03 2.03 11.94
CA ILE A 128 4.42 0.78 12.36
C ILE A 128 3.10 1.08 13.09
N PHE A 129 2.04 0.36 12.73
CA PHE A 129 0.75 0.36 13.41
C PHE A 129 0.41 -1.02 13.93
N SER A 130 -0.37 -1.06 15.01
CA SER A 130 -1.02 -2.30 15.45
C SER A 130 -2.23 -2.62 14.57
N SER A 131 -2.60 -3.90 14.50
CA SER A 131 -3.81 -4.32 13.77
C SER A 131 -5.09 -3.71 14.33
N ASN A 132 -5.14 -3.42 15.63
CA ASN A 132 -6.27 -2.74 16.27
C ASN A 132 -6.43 -1.30 15.77
N GLU A 133 -5.33 -0.57 15.60
CA GLU A 133 -5.37 0.79 15.04
C GLU A 133 -5.84 0.79 13.58
N LEU A 134 -5.69 -0.33 12.85
CA LEU A 134 -6.08 -0.44 11.45
C LEU A 134 -7.50 -1.01 11.26
N GLN A 135 -8.15 -1.45 12.34
CA GLN A 135 -9.41 -2.18 12.27
C GLN A 135 -10.54 -1.36 11.62
N SER A 136 -10.54 -0.04 11.83
CA SER A 136 -11.54 0.89 11.28
C SER A 136 -11.51 0.91 9.74
N LEU A 137 -10.33 0.76 9.13
CA LEU A 137 -10.09 0.76 7.69
C LEU A 137 -10.26 -0.64 7.08
N PHE A 138 -9.94 -1.69 7.83
CA PHE A 138 -9.94 -3.08 7.34
C PHE A 138 -11.08 -3.92 7.95
N GLN A 139 -12.26 -3.33 8.20
CA GLN A 139 -13.37 -3.97 8.93
C GLN A 139 -13.78 -5.36 8.40
N ASN A 140 -13.66 -5.58 7.09
CA ASN A 140 -14.02 -6.85 6.43
C ASN A 140 -12.79 -7.71 6.10
N PHE A 141 -11.60 -7.32 6.55
CA PHE A 141 -10.35 -7.98 6.22
C PHE A 141 -9.56 -8.27 7.50
N LYS A 142 -9.33 -9.55 7.78
CA LYS A 142 -8.62 -9.95 8.99
C LYS A 142 -7.11 -9.82 8.79
N LEU A 143 -6.51 -8.85 9.47
CA LEU A 143 -5.06 -8.77 9.63
C LEU A 143 -4.61 -9.79 10.68
N GLU A 144 -3.81 -10.78 10.27
CA GLU A 144 -3.44 -11.93 11.12
C GLU A 144 -2.37 -11.62 12.17
N LYS A 145 -1.55 -10.58 11.94
CA LYS A 145 -0.44 -10.19 12.82
C LYS A 145 -0.85 -9.02 13.70
N ASN A 146 -0.04 -8.77 14.73
CA ASN A 146 -0.29 -7.68 15.67
C ASN A 146 0.23 -6.33 15.16
N MET A 147 1.28 -6.32 14.33
CA MET A 147 1.98 -5.09 13.94
C MET A 147 2.35 -5.14 12.46
N TYR A 148 2.23 -4.00 11.79
CA TYR A 148 2.51 -3.85 10.36
C TYR A 148 3.22 -2.53 10.07
N PRO A 149 4.21 -2.50 9.15
CA PRO A 149 4.59 -1.27 8.48
C PRO A 149 3.42 -0.77 7.65
N VAL A 150 3.12 0.53 7.78
CA VAL A 150 2.00 1.17 7.11
C VAL A 150 2.43 2.50 6.50
N LYS A 151 1.93 2.76 5.29
CA LYS A 151 1.96 4.07 4.67
C LYS A 151 0.54 4.58 4.44
N GLN A 152 0.27 5.80 4.88
CA GLN A 152 -0.95 6.55 4.61
C GLN A 152 -0.58 7.81 3.85
N TYR A 153 -1.29 8.11 2.78
CA TYR A 153 -1.04 9.31 1.99
C TYR A 153 -2.30 9.72 1.24
N THR A 154 -2.36 11.01 0.90
CA THR A 154 -3.36 11.51 -0.04
C THR A 154 -2.75 11.75 -1.41
N ILE A 155 -3.59 11.69 -2.43
CA ILE A 155 -3.30 12.16 -3.76
C ILE A 155 -4.25 13.32 -4.01
N ASP A 156 -3.67 14.51 -4.12
CA ASP A 156 -4.39 15.75 -4.25
C ASP A 156 -4.23 16.31 -5.66
N LYS A 157 -5.30 16.89 -6.17
CA LYS A 157 -5.30 17.60 -7.45
C LYS A 157 -6.11 18.87 -7.30
N GLU A 158 -5.56 19.98 -7.80
CA GLU A 158 -6.18 21.32 -7.72
C GLU A 158 -6.53 21.72 -6.27
N GLY A 159 -5.69 21.31 -5.30
CA GLY A 159 -5.89 21.61 -3.88
C GLY A 159 -6.99 20.80 -3.19
N GLU A 160 -7.56 19.81 -3.87
CA GLU A 160 -8.55 18.91 -3.29
C GLU A 160 -8.04 17.46 -3.23
N CYS A 161 -8.36 16.75 -2.14
CA CYS A 161 -8.11 15.32 -2.04
C CYS A 161 -8.96 14.57 -3.07
N TRP A 162 -8.29 13.78 -3.91
CA TRP A 162 -8.93 12.85 -4.85
C TRP A 162 -8.91 11.43 -4.31
N PHE A 163 -7.80 11.04 -3.71
CA PHE A 163 -7.64 9.72 -3.12
C PHE A 163 -7.01 9.81 -1.74
N TYR A 164 -7.53 9.00 -0.83
CA TYR A 164 -6.82 8.58 0.37
C TYR A 164 -6.39 7.14 0.17
N VAL A 165 -5.13 6.83 0.50
CA VAL A 165 -4.57 5.49 0.37
C VAL A 165 -3.90 5.09 1.68
N CYS A 166 -4.23 3.90 2.17
CA CYS A 166 -3.55 3.23 3.27
C CYS A 166 -3.00 1.90 2.75
N GLU A 167 -1.69 1.70 2.87
CA GLU A 167 -0.96 0.50 2.46
C GLU A 167 -0.41 -0.21 3.69
N VAL A 168 -0.82 -1.45 3.90
CA VAL A 168 -0.35 -2.34 4.97
C VAL A 168 0.61 -3.36 4.36
N PHE A 169 1.81 -3.49 4.91
CA PHE A 169 2.86 -4.35 4.36
C PHE A 169 3.04 -5.63 5.18
N HIS A 170 2.93 -6.80 4.55
CA HIS A 170 3.19 -8.09 5.18
C HIS A 170 4.68 -8.35 5.24
N TYR A 171 5.32 -7.72 6.24
CA TYR A 171 6.78 -7.68 6.37
C TYR A 171 7.43 -9.07 6.34
N ASP A 172 6.91 -10.03 7.11
CA ASP A 172 7.46 -11.41 7.16
C ASP A 172 7.47 -12.04 5.76
N THR A 173 6.39 -11.88 5.00
CA THR A 173 6.24 -12.40 3.64
C THR A 173 7.22 -11.70 2.69
N ILE A 174 7.31 -10.38 2.76
CA ILE A 174 8.25 -9.60 1.94
C ILE A 174 9.69 -10.01 2.24
N LEU A 175 10.05 -10.13 3.52
CA LEU A 175 11.39 -10.52 3.97
C LEU A 175 11.75 -11.93 3.50
N LYS A 176 10.82 -12.89 3.60
CA LYS A 176 10.99 -14.26 3.08
C LYS A 176 11.36 -14.23 1.60
N TYR A 177 10.60 -13.53 0.76
CA TYR A 177 10.87 -13.49 -0.68
C TYR A 177 12.09 -12.63 -1.05
N PHE A 178 12.37 -11.58 -0.29
CA PHE A 178 13.60 -10.81 -0.44
C PHE A 178 14.84 -11.68 -0.17
N LYS A 179 14.84 -12.51 0.88
CA LYS A 179 15.93 -13.45 1.16
C LYS A 179 16.09 -14.46 0.01
N ILE A 180 14.99 -15.07 -0.45
CA ILE A 180 15.00 -16.03 -1.58
C ILE A 180 15.55 -15.40 -2.87
N SER A 181 15.10 -14.19 -3.22
CA SER A 181 15.49 -13.51 -4.46
C SER A 181 16.99 -13.19 -4.49
N ASN A 182 17.56 -12.79 -3.35
CA ASN A 182 18.98 -12.49 -3.23
C ASN A 182 19.85 -13.75 -3.19
N SER A 183 19.39 -14.84 -2.56
CA SER A 183 20.08 -16.14 -2.61
C SER A 183 20.21 -16.66 -4.04
N ASN A 184 19.14 -16.56 -4.84
CA ASN A 184 19.15 -17.00 -6.23
C ASN A 184 20.07 -16.15 -7.12
N LYS A 185 20.16 -14.83 -6.90
CA LYS A 185 21.11 -13.97 -7.61
C LYS A 185 22.56 -14.33 -7.31
N LYS A 186 22.87 -14.70 -6.06
CA LYS A 186 24.23 -15.12 -5.66
C LYS A 186 24.65 -16.42 -6.36
N LEU A 187 23.72 -17.35 -6.59
CA LEU A 187 23.97 -18.61 -7.29
C LEU A 187 24.20 -18.45 -8.81
N GLN A 188 23.75 -17.34 -9.42
CA GLN A 188 23.97 -17.05 -10.85
C GLN A 188 25.31 -16.35 -11.13
N LEU A 189 26.04 -15.94 -10.09
CA LEU A 189 27.30 -15.21 -10.17
C LEU A 189 28.52 -16.08 -9.82
N ILE A 190 28.32 -17.38 -9.61
CA ILE A 190 29.34 -18.40 -9.33
C ILE A 190 29.35 -19.39 -10.49
#